data_AF-A0A840RZ48-F1
#
_entry.id   AF-A0A840RZ48-F1
#
_cell.length_a   1.000
_cell.length_b   1.000
_cell.length_c   1.000
_cell.angle_alpha   90.00
_cell.angle_beta   90.00
_cell.angle_gamma   90.00
#
_symmetry.space_group_name_H-M   'P 1'
#
loop_
_entity.id
_entity.type
_entity.pdbx_description
1 polymer ?
#
loop_
_entity_poly.entity_id
_entity_poly.type
_entity_poly.pdbx_seq_one_letter_code
_entity_poly.pdbx_strand_id
1 'polypeptide(L)'
;MASSGTAQARTTTTEWHPVFRQPIRIAEPHRIITLTYDDFGNVITKAYQATTDAAGAQNFSGATVGKAQTWAYTYNTLGQRSAVTGPRAEVPRYACDDAGNLT
;
A
#
# COMPACT_ATOMS: atom_id res chain seq x y z
N MET A 1 -36.11 1.77 24.74
CA MET A 1 -35.08 0.71 24.57
C MET A 1 -33.81 1.38 24.09
N ALA A 2 -32.69 1.24 24.80
CA ALA A 2 -31.42 1.85 24.42
C ALA A 2 -30.77 1.03 23.31
N SER A 3 -30.56 1.62 22.14
CA SER A 3 -29.69 1.06 21.11
C SER A 3 -28.25 1.31 21.54
N SER A 4 -27.60 0.33 22.18
CA SER A 4 -26.17 0.39 22.46
C SER A 4 -25.43 -0.11 21.22
N GLY A 5 -25.12 0.80 20.32
CA GLY A 5 -24.16 0.54 19.26
C GLY A 5 -22.77 0.43 19.89
N THR A 6 -22.33 -0.78 20.22
CA THR A 6 -20.94 -1.02 20.62
C THR A 6 -20.03 -0.64 19.45
N ALA A 7 -19.20 0.38 19.63
CA ALA A 7 -18.14 0.70 18.70
C ALA A 7 -17.19 -0.51 18.60
N GLN A 8 -17.10 -1.13 17.43
CA GLN A 8 -16.14 -2.21 17.20
C GLN A 8 -14.73 -1.60 17.24
N ALA A 9 -13.90 -2.07 18.16
CA ALA A 9 -12.50 -1.66 18.24
C ALA A 9 -11.78 -2.07 16.96
N ARG A 10 -11.08 -1.12 16.33
CA ARG A 10 -10.23 -1.34 15.15
C ARG A 10 -8.79 -1.12 15.53
N THR A 11 -7.93 -2.04 15.10
CA THR A 11 -6.49 -2.02 15.36
C THR A 11 -5.75 -1.79 14.05
N THR A 12 -4.76 -0.89 14.09
CA THR A 12 -3.82 -0.70 12.98
C THR A 12 -2.41 -0.90 13.52
N THR A 13 -1.66 -1.80 12.88
CA THR A 13 -0.29 -2.13 13.25
C THR A 13 0.64 -1.77 12.09
N THR A 14 1.65 -0.97 12.39
CA THR A 14 2.62 -0.50 11.39
C THR A 14 4.01 -1.00 11.72
N GLU A 15 4.63 -1.64 10.74
CA GLU A 15 6.05 -1.99 10.73
C GLU A 15 6.79 -0.90 9.95
N TRP A 16 7.79 -0.29 10.58
CA TRP A 16 8.52 0.84 10.02
C TRP A 16 9.86 0.40 9.43
N HIS A 17 10.26 1.04 8.34
CA HIS A 17 11.60 0.95 7.79
C HIS A 17 12.64 1.37 8.85
N PRO A 18 13.77 0.65 9.00
CA PRO A 18 14.76 0.93 10.05
C PRO A 18 15.40 2.32 9.95
N VAL A 19 15.43 2.90 8.74
CA VAL A 19 16.07 4.20 8.45
C VAL A 19 15.07 5.31 8.09
N PHE A 20 14.29 5.13 7.02
CA PHE A 20 13.47 6.19 6.43
C PHE A 20 12.28 6.69 7.24
N ARG A 21 11.99 6.11 8.43
CA ARG A 21 10.76 6.40 9.20
C ARG A 21 9.48 6.29 8.35
N GLN A 22 9.52 5.42 7.35
CA GLN A 22 8.42 5.14 6.43
C GLN A 22 7.89 3.72 6.67
N PRO A 23 6.58 3.44 6.51
CA PRO A 23 6.03 2.10 6.74
C PRO A 23 6.52 1.08 5.70
N ILE A 24 6.97 -0.10 6.10
CA ILE A 24 7.19 -1.22 5.16
C ILE A 24 5.99 -2.17 5.14
N ARG A 25 5.25 -2.29 6.24
CA ARG A 25 4.01 -3.07 6.31
C ARG A 25 2.99 -2.40 7.22
N ILE A 26 1.71 -2.44 6.82
CA ILE A 26 0.59 -1.93 7.61
C ILE A 26 -0.49 -2.99 7.62
N ALA A 27 -0.88 -3.45 8.80
CA ALA A 27 -2.04 -4.31 9.01
C ALA A 27 -3.17 -3.47 9.57
N GLU A 28 -4.34 -3.55 8.95
CA GLU A 28 -5.55 -2.86 9.37
C GLU A 28 -6.76 -3.77 9.06
N PRO A 29 -7.98 -3.41 9.49
CA PRO A 29 -9.16 -4.23 9.24
C PRO A 29 -9.29 -4.66 7.77
N HIS A 30 -9.35 -5.97 7.56
CA HIS A 30 -9.50 -6.65 6.28
C HIS A 30 -8.36 -6.48 5.27
N ARG A 31 -7.21 -5.88 5.62
CA ARG A 31 -6.07 -5.82 4.69
C ARG A 31 -4.70 -5.69 5.35
N ILE A 32 -3.71 -6.20 4.63
CA ILE A 32 -2.30 -5.93 4.86
C ILE A 32 -1.74 -5.19 3.63
N ILE A 33 -1.10 -4.07 3.87
CA ILE A 33 -0.36 -3.27 2.89
C ILE A 33 1.12 -3.56 3.06
N THR A 34 1.83 -3.84 1.97
CA THR A 34 3.30 -3.95 1.94
C THR A 34 3.87 -2.90 0.99
N LEU A 35 4.93 -2.22 1.41
CA LEU A 35 5.60 -1.14 0.68
C LEU A 35 7.09 -1.46 0.58
N THR A 36 7.67 -1.18 -0.58
CA THR A 36 9.13 -1.21 -0.78
C THR A 36 9.59 0.11 -1.36
N TYR A 37 10.82 0.46 -1.08
CA TYR A 37 11.38 1.77 -1.37
C TYR A 37 12.67 1.65 -2.18
N ASP A 38 12.95 2.66 -3.00
CA ASP A 38 14.32 2.87 -3.51
C ASP A 38 15.23 3.50 -2.43
N ASP A 39 16.50 3.68 -2.76
CA ASP A 39 17.49 4.26 -1.86
C ASP A 39 17.22 5.73 -1.48
N PHE A 40 16.34 6.40 -2.24
CA PHE A 40 15.91 7.78 -1.99
C PHE A 40 14.62 7.85 -1.15
N GLY A 41 14.05 6.70 -0.77
CA GLY A 41 12.82 6.64 0.01
C GLY A 41 11.54 6.83 -0.81
N ASN A 42 11.60 6.66 -2.14
CA ASN A 42 10.41 6.62 -3.00
C ASN A 42 9.82 5.21 -3.02
N VAL A 43 8.50 5.09 -2.94
CA VAL A 43 7.83 3.78 -3.01
C VAL A 43 7.93 3.21 -4.41
N ILE A 44 8.63 2.08 -4.61
CA ILE A 44 8.73 1.42 -5.91
C ILE A 44 7.72 0.27 -6.09
N THR A 45 7.28 -0.35 -5.00
CA THR A 45 6.14 -1.29 -5.04
C THR A 45 5.19 -1.10 -3.87
N LYS A 46 3.91 -1.33 -4.13
CA LYS A 46 2.85 -1.38 -3.14
C LYS A 46 1.99 -2.62 -3.39
N ALA A 47 1.79 -3.45 -2.38
CA ALA A 47 0.92 -4.61 -2.47
C ALA A 47 -0.20 -4.51 -1.42
N TYR A 48 -1.45 -4.72 -1.86
CA TYR A 48 -2.62 -4.86 -1.00
C TYR A 48 -3.06 -6.31 -0.98
N GLN A 49 -2.97 -6.93 0.18
CA GLN A 49 -3.47 -8.27 0.43
C GLN A 49 -4.73 -8.16 1.29
N ALA A 50 -5.88 -8.54 0.76
CA ALA A 50 -7.09 -8.64 1.57
C ALA A 50 -6.95 -9.75 2.62
N THR A 51 -7.56 -9.57 3.78
CA THR A 51 -7.60 -10.54 4.86
C THR A 51 -9.02 -10.71 5.42
N THR A 52 -9.25 -11.80 6.15
CA THR A 52 -10.51 -12.02 6.91
C THR A 52 -10.49 -11.34 8.29
N ASP A 53 -9.42 -10.63 8.65
CA ASP A 53 -9.26 -10.00 9.97
C ASP A 53 -10.10 -8.72 10.07
N ALA A 54 -11.35 -8.87 10.51
CA ALA A 54 -12.32 -7.79 10.52
C ALA A 54 -12.01 -6.63 11.48
N ALA A 55 -11.16 -6.86 12.49
CA ALA A 55 -10.81 -5.87 13.49
C ALA A 55 -9.35 -5.39 13.39
N GLY A 56 -8.51 -6.01 12.57
CA GLY A 56 -7.06 -5.77 12.54
C GLY A 56 -6.33 -6.35 13.76
N ALA A 57 -7.01 -7.17 14.56
CA ALA A 57 -6.49 -7.69 15.83
C ALA A 57 -5.44 -8.78 15.65
N GLN A 58 -5.35 -9.36 14.45
CA GLN A 58 -4.36 -10.38 14.09
C GLN A 58 -3.07 -9.78 13.53
N ASN A 59 -2.95 -8.44 13.46
CA ASN A 59 -1.80 -7.75 12.92
C ASN A 59 -1.45 -8.31 11.53
N PHE A 60 -0.18 -8.63 11.29
CA PHE A 60 0.31 -9.18 10.04
C PHE A 60 0.01 -10.67 9.80
N SER A 61 -0.72 -11.31 10.72
CA SER A 61 -1.07 -12.74 10.66
C SER A 61 -2.50 -12.99 10.20
N GLY A 62 -3.22 -11.96 9.74
CA GLY A 62 -4.58 -12.09 9.22
C GLY A 62 -4.64 -13.05 8.02
N ALA A 63 -5.58 -14.01 8.06
CA ALA A 63 -5.73 -14.99 6.97
C ALA A 63 -6.09 -14.30 5.65
N THR A 64 -5.37 -14.61 4.58
CA THR A 64 -5.45 -13.89 3.30
C THR A 64 -6.64 -14.30 2.44
N VAL A 65 -7.24 -13.35 1.75
CA VAL A 65 -8.33 -13.55 0.79
C VAL A 65 -7.85 -13.18 -0.61
N GLY A 66 -7.94 -14.13 -1.55
CA GLY A 66 -7.58 -13.90 -2.95
C GLY A 66 -6.10 -13.54 -3.16
N LYS A 67 -5.78 -13.09 -4.38
CA LYS A 67 -4.43 -12.65 -4.74
C LYS A 67 -4.20 -11.19 -4.31
N ALA A 68 -2.98 -10.88 -3.88
CA ALA A 68 -2.56 -9.50 -3.65
C ALA A 68 -2.68 -8.66 -4.92
N GLN A 69 -3.16 -7.44 -4.76
CA GLN A 69 -3.13 -6.40 -5.78
C GLN A 69 -1.84 -5.62 -5.65
N THR A 70 -0.98 -5.68 -6.67
CA THR A 70 0.34 -5.04 -6.65
C THR A 70 0.41 -3.90 -7.65
N TRP A 71 0.98 -2.78 -7.21
CA TRP A 71 1.35 -1.65 -8.04
C TRP A 71 2.87 -1.51 -8.05
N ALA A 72 3.42 -1.22 -9.22
CA ALA A 72 4.81 -0.81 -9.40
C ALA A 72 4.86 0.66 -9.83
N TYR A 73 5.86 1.38 -9.32
CA TYR A 73 6.10 2.79 -9.61
C TYR A 73 7.53 2.98 -10.11
N THR A 74 7.69 3.81 -11.13
CA THR A 74 9.01 4.27 -11.58
C THR A 74 9.11 5.77 -11.41
N TYR A 75 10.34 6.26 -11.27
CA TYR A 75 10.64 7.67 -11.06
C TYR A 75 11.69 8.13 -12.07
N ASN A 76 11.60 9.39 -12.49
CA ASN A 76 12.65 10.03 -13.28
C ASN A 76 13.83 10.48 -12.40
N THR A 77 14.88 11.03 -13.02
CA THR A 77 16.08 11.51 -12.32
C THR A 77 15.83 12.67 -11.36
N LEU A 78 14.68 13.36 -11.50
CA LEU A 78 14.24 14.44 -10.61
C LEU A 78 13.41 13.92 -9.42
N GLY A 79 13.21 12.60 -9.30
CA GLY A 79 12.40 11.99 -8.24
C GLY A 79 10.89 12.10 -8.46
N GLN A 80 10.45 12.50 -9.66
CA GLN A 80 9.02 12.56 -10.01
C GLN A 80 8.57 11.21 -10.56
N ARG A 81 7.37 10.75 -10.19
CA ARG A 81 6.84 9.46 -10.64
C ARG A 81 6.54 9.50 -12.15
N SER A 82 7.22 8.65 -12.93
CA SER A 82 7.12 8.58 -14.39
C SER A 82 6.14 7.50 -14.89
N ALA A 83 5.92 6.43 -14.12
CA ALA A 83 4.95 5.39 -14.49
C ALA A 83 4.30 4.74 -13.28
N VAL A 84 3.08 4.23 -13.51
CA VAL A 84 2.34 3.37 -12.58
C VAL A 84 1.85 2.15 -13.35
N THR A 85 2.21 0.95 -12.88
CA THR A 85 1.67 -0.32 -13.40
C THR A 85 0.78 -0.95 -12.34
N GLY A 86 -0.47 -1.24 -12.68
CA GLY A 86 -1.46 -1.80 -11.76
C GLY A 86 -1.64 -3.32 -11.87
N PRO A 87 -2.40 -3.93 -10.95
CA PRO A 87 -2.56 -5.39 -10.84
C PRO A 87 -3.32 -6.05 -11.99
N ARG A 88 -4.02 -5.27 -12.83
CA ARG A 88 -4.79 -5.78 -13.97
C ARG A 88 -4.00 -5.81 -15.29
N ALA A 89 -2.66 -5.86 -15.22
CA ALA A 89 -1.78 -5.69 -16.37
C ALA A 89 -2.19 -4.47 -17.22
N GLU A 90 -2.65 -3.41 -16.54
CA GLU A 90 -3.01 -2.16 -17.21
C GLU A 90 -1.74 -1.59 -17.81
N VAL A 91 -1.82 -1.23 -19.09
CA VAL A 91 -0.80 -0.44 -19.81
C VAL A 91 -0.27 0.61 -18.83
N PRO A 92 1.06 0.74 -18.64
CA PRO A 92 1.61 1.77 -17.77
C PRO A 92 0.95 3.10 -18.10
N ARG A 93 0.27 3.69 -17.12
CA ARG A 93 -0.24 5.06 -17.25
C ARG A 93 0.98 5.96 -17.09
N TYR A 94 1.66 6.17 -18.21
CA TYR A 94 2.67 7.20 -18.33
C TYR A 94 1.94 8.53 -18.28
N ALA A 95 2.44 9.40 -17.43
CA ALA A 95 2.17 10.81 -17.50
C ALA A 95 3.48 11.43 -17.05
N CYS A 96 4.33 11.79 -18.02
CA CYS A 96 5.50 12.67 -17.97
C CYS A 96 6.44 12.25 -19.11
N ASP A 97 6.56 13.08 -20.13
CA ASP A 97 7.75 13.13 -20.99
C ASP A 97 8.98 13.65 -20.19
N ASP A 98 10.18 13.65 -20.79
CA ASP A 98 11.42 14.18 -20.19
C ASP A 98 11.33 15.65 -19.72
N ALA A 99 10.25 16.37 -20.09
CA ALA A 99 9.96 17.73 -19.65
C ALA A 99 8.96 17.79 -18.47
N GLY A 100 8.50 16.64 -17.96
CA GLY A 100 7.56 16.57 -16.84
C GLY A 100 6.11 16.87 -17.22
N ASN A 101 5.72 16.78 -18.50
CA ASN A 101 4.35 17.06 -18.93
C ASN A 101 3.48 15.80 -19.04
N LEU A 102 2.27 15.90 -18.50
CA LEU A 102 1.18 14.94 -18.73
C LEU A 102 0.74 15.02 -20.20
N THR A 103 0.79 13.90 -20.92
CA THR A 103 0.01 13.68 -22.15
C THR A 103 -1.16 12.76 -21.87
#